data_AF-A0A836TS22-F1
#
_entry.id   AF-A0A836TS22-F1
#
_cell.length_a   1.000
_cell.length_b   1.000
_cell.length_c   1.000
_cell.angle_alpha   90.00
_cell.angle_beta   90.00
_cell.angle_gamma   90.00
#
_symmetry.space_group_name_H-M   'P 1'
#
loop_
_entity.id
_entity.type
_entity.pdbx_description
1 polymer ?
#
loop_
_entity_poly.entity_id
_entity_poly.type
_entity_poly.pdbx_seq_one_letter_code
_entity_poly.pdbx_strand_id
1 'polypeptide(L)' 'MSGVTGPITISDSAVKRIVALREQEDQPNAMLRIKVSGGGCAGFQYGFDFESTAADDDVVVEKSG' A
#
# COMPACT_ATOMS: atom_id res chain seq x y z
N MET A 1 -6.49 -14.03 13.54
CA MET A 1 -7.20 -12.84 14.04
C MET A 1 -6.16 -11.93 14.69
N SER A 2 -5.45 -11.12 13.91
CA SER A 2 -4.64 -10.02 14.46
C SER A 2 -4.90 -8.82 13.56
N GLY A 3 -5.68 -7.89 14.08
CA GLY A 3 -6.29 -6.79 13.34
C GLY A 3 -5.23 -5.77 12.95
N VAL A 4 -5.23 -5.43 11.66
CA VAL A 4 -4.65 -4.19 11.17
C VAL A 4 -5.41 -3.05 11.85
N THR A 5 -4.76 -2.32 12.76
CA THR A 5 -5.36 -1.16 13.44
C THR A 5 -5.09 0.10 12.63
N GLY A 6 -5.63 0.11 11.41
CA GLY A 6 -5.61 1.24 10.49
C GLY A 6 -6.95 1.33 9.72
N PRO A 7 -7.24 2.44 9.03
CA PRO A 7 -8.51 2.64 8.31
C PRO A 7 -8.73 1.67 7.14
N ILE A 8 -7.76 0.81 6.85
CA ILE A 8 -7.72 -0.07 5.68
C ILE A 8 -7.31 -1.47 6.14
N THR A 9 -7.99 -2.49 5.60
CA THR A 9 -7.60 -3.90 5.81
C THR A 9 -6.83 -4.40 4.60
N ILE A 10 -5.68 -5.03 4.84
CA ILE A 10 -4.88 -5.69 3.81
C ILE A 10 -5.06 -7.20 3.95
N SER A 11 -5.34 -7.93 2.87
CA SER A 11 -5.46 -9.40 2.90
C SER A 11 -4.08 -10.08 2.84
N ASP A 12 -4.00 -11.34 3.26
CA ASP A 12 -2.73 -12.09 3.22
C ASP A 12 -2.26 -12.35 1.77
N SER A 13 -3.20 -12.49 0.83
CA SER A 13 -2.89 -12.61 -0.59
C SER A 13 -2.32 -11.31 -1.17
N ALA A 14 -2.82 -10.16 -0.74
CA ALA A 14 -2.30 -8.85 -1.14
C ALA A 14 -0.85 -8.67 -0.64
N VAL A 15 -0.56 -9.00 0.61
CA VAL A 15 0.82 -8.97 1.16
C VAL A 15 1.76 -9.80 0.29
N LYS A 16 1.41 -11.06 0.00
CA LYS A 16 2.24 -11.94 -0.84
C LYS A 16 2.48 -11.35 -2.24
N ARG A 17 1.46 -10.71 -2.83
CA ARG A 17 1.59 -10.09 -4.15
C ARG A 17 2.51 -8.87 -4.12
N ILE A 18 2.38 -8.02 -3.09
CA ILE A 18 3.22 -6.82 -2.91
C ILE A 18 4.69 -7.23 -2.73
N VAL A 19 4.96 -8.23 -1.89
CA VAL A 19 6.32 -8.77 -1.69
C VAL A 19 6.90 -9.31 -3.00
N ALA A 20 6.12 -10.08 -3.76
CA ALA A 20 6.58 -10.59 -5.04
C ALA A 20 6.86 -9.48 -6.07
N LEU A 21 6.07 -8.39 -6.07
CA LEU A 21 6.27 -7.27 -6.99
C LEU A 21 7.53 -6.47 -6.65
N ARG A 22 7.77 -6.15 -5.37
CA ARG A 22 8.97 -5.39 -4.98
C ARG A 22 10.27 -6.18 -5.20
N GLU A 23 10.22 -7.50 -5.07
CA GLU A 23 11.33 -8.40 -5.42
C GLU A 23 11.59 -8.42 -6.93
N GLN A 24 10.54 -8.40 -7.75
CA GLN A 24 10.66 -8.34 -9.21
C GLN A 24 11.26 -7.02 -9.70
N GLU A 25 11.02 -5.92 -8.98
CA GLU A 25 11.54 -4.58 -9.31
C GLU A 25 12.91 -4.28 -8.67
N ASP A 26 13.54 -5.26 -8.00
CA ASP A 26 14.81 -5.12 -7.28
C ASP A 26 14.78 -4.02 -6.19
N GLN A 27 13.62 -3.85 -5.56
CA GLN A 27 13.36 -2.86 -4.51
C GLN A 27 12.85 -3.54 -3.22
N PRO A 28 13.64 -4.39 -2.55
CA PRO A 28 13.17 -5.21 -1.43
C PRO A 28 12.68 -4.39 -0.23
N ASN A 29 13.11 -3.14 -0.11
CA ASN A 29 12.77 -2.22 0.99
C ASN A 29 11.67 -1.22 0.63
N ALA A 30 11.12 -1.26 -0.60
CA ALA A 30 10.05 -0.35 -0.97
C ALA A 30 8.72 -0.77 -0.34
N MET A 31 7.94 0.24 0.04
CA MET A 31 6.59 0.14 0.57
C MET A 31 5.58 0.46 -0.53
N LEU A 32 4.44 -0.22 -0.54
CA LEU A 32 3.35 0.14 -1.43
C LEU A 32 2.64 1.40 -0.90
N ARG A 33 2.66 2.48 -1.67
CA ARG A 33 1.89 3.70 -1.42
C ARG A 33 0.61 3.69 -2.24
N ILE A 34 -0.51 3.97 -1.57
CA ILE A 34 -1.83 4.08 -2.20
C ILE A 34 -2.26 5.54 -2.17
N LYS A 35 -2.54 6.11 -3.34
CA LYS A 35 -3.06 7.47 -3.48
C LYS A 35 -4.52 7.40 -3.91
N VAL A 36 -5.40 8.14 -3.24
CA VAL A 36 -6.81 8.23 -3.63
C VAL A 36 -7.06 9.62 -4.20
N SER A 37 -7.47 9.68 -5.46
CA SER A 37 -7.82 10.94 -6.13
C SER A 37 -9.31 10.98 -6.44
N GLY A 38 -9.94 12.14 -6.23
CA GLY A 38 -11.32 12.38 -6.62
C GLY A 38 -11.45 12.42 -8.14
N GLY A 39 -12.14 11.46 -8.73
CA GLY A 39 -12.36 11.31 -10.17
C GLY A 39 -13.65 11.97 -10.68
N GLY A 40 -14.10 13.06 -10.06
CA GLY A 40 -15.33 13.77 -10.43
C GLY A 40 -16.60 12.92 -10.23
N CYS A 41 -17.58 13.05 -11.14
CA CYS A 41 -18.86 12.31 -11.07
C CYS A 41 -18.72 10.78 -11.21
N ALA A 42 -17.54 10.27 -11.58
CA ALA A 42 -17.27 8.85 -11.81
C ALA A 42 -16.72 8.11 -10.58
N GLY A 43 -16.51 8.80 -9.45
CA GLY A 43 -16.04 8.19 -8.20
C GLY A 43 -14.55 8.39 -7.92
N PHE A 44 -13.93 7.47 -7.19
CA PHE A 44 -12.53 7.57 -6.76
C PHE A 44 -11.59 6.80 -7.68
N GLN A 45 -10.41 7.38 -7.92
CA GLN A 45 -9.30 6.70 -8.59
C GLN A 45 -8.22 6.34 -7.57
N TYR A 46 -7.64 5.16 -7.74
CA TYR A 46 -6.59 4.64 -6.88
C TYR A 46 -5.29 4.56 -7.68
N GLY A 47 -4.26 5.24 -7.20
CA GLY A 47 -2.88 5.12 -7.67
C GLY A 47 -2.08 4.20 -6.75
N PHE A 48 -1.24 3.36 -7.33
CA PHE A 48 -0.35 2.44 -6.63
C PHE A 48 1.08 2.70 -7.07
N ASP A 49 1.94 3.05 -6.13
CA ASP A 49 3.36 3.28 -6.36
C ASP A 49 4.20 2.56 -5.31
N PHE A 50 5.45 2.24 -5.64
CA PHE A 50 6.43 1.77 -4.66
C PHE A 50 7.32 2.95 -4.23
N GLU A 51 7.42 3.17 -2.92
CA GLU A 51 8.16 4.29 -2.33
C GLU A 51 9.02 3.77 -1.18
N SER A 52 10.26 4.25 -1.07
CA SER A 52 11.19 3.84 0.01
C SER A 52 11.03 4.66 1.30
N THR A 53 10.32 5.78 1.24
CA THR A 53 10.13 6.70 2.37
C THR A 53 8.67 7.10 2.51
N ALA A 54 8.14 7.07 3.72
CA ALA A 54 6.82 7.63 4.01
C ALA A 54 6.91 9.16 4.08
N ALA A 55 5.89 9.86 3.58
CA ALA A 55 5.72 11.30 3.76
C ALA A 55 5.01 11.61 5.10
N ASP A 56 5.11 12.87 5.55
CA ASP A 56 4.54 13.30 6.84
C ASP A 56 3.00 13.20 6.90
N ASP A 57 2.34 13.21 5.75
CA ASP A 57 0.89 13.09 5.59
C ASP A 57 0.42 11.66 5.28
N ASP A 58 1.34 10.70 5.16
CA ASP A 58 1.00 9.31 4.90
C ASP A 58 0.50 8.63 6.17
N VAL A 59 -0.57 7.83 6.02
CA VAL A 59 -0.99 6.90 7.06
C VAL A 59 -0.24 5.59 6.86
N VAL A 60 0.78 5.36 7.70
CA VAL A 60 1.57 4.13 7.66
C VAL A 60 0.79 2.98 8.28
N VAL A 61 0.60 1.91 7.49
CA VAL A 61 -0.07 0.69 7.93
C VAL A 61 0.90 -0.47 7.77
N GLU A 62 1.29 -1.08 8.89
CA GLU A 62 2.18 -2.24 8.89
C GLU A 62 1.37 -3.54 8.91
N LYS A 63 1.67 -4.46 8.00
CA LYS A 63 1.15 -5.83 8.03
C LYS A 63 2.21 -6.82 7.54
N SER A 64 2.66 -7.66 8.46
CA SER A 64 3.61 -8.75 8.22
C SER A 64 5.02 -8.31 7.81
N GLY A 65 5.50 -7.18 8.36
CA GLY A 65 6.91 -6.73 8.28
C GLY A 65 7.14 -5.54 7.37
#